data_AF-A0A1Y4FA78-F1
#
_entry.id   AF-A0A1Y4FA78-F1
#
_cell.length_a   1.000
_cell.length_b   1.000
_cell.length_c   1.000
_cell.angle_alpha   90.00
_cell.angle_beta   90.00
_cell.angle_gamma   90.00
#
_symmetry.space_group_name_H-M   'P 1'
#
loop_
_entity.id
_entity.type
_entity.pdbx_description
1 polymer ?
#
loop_
_entity_poly.entity_id
_entity_poly.type
_entity_poly.pdbx_seq_one_letter_code
_entity_poly.pdbx_strand_id
1 'polypeptide(L)'
;MKSTRIFGGIWFLLSILGYLVTASYLWLEICMGMAAVGCIFGILVLFTGKGLKFRIQLPEGAEKKQKTEGKLIVENSSLLPVFHGRTCFYIENYLTGERKKVPVEFAVFSRGKSSTDFQIESQYCGNLRFRIEEVSVADPFYLFTRKRKGKAVKDLLILPGVIEPAIQLSSREAYDMESFSYSSAKKGDDSSETFEIREYQTSDSMRQIHWKLTQKLGEFMVREKSYPIQNTILVLLETGFPGKEKREPAVMDALAEVGTGILHRFYGQGLSFEVGVYDHKEQKLHRKRIENSEDIWEMTAVFVKAQRKQTEETVIRHYLEQETGVFARCLYLTAGEVSSDAELLAERGPVTILCCGGQALAGESVYMFTPEHWQEELAGISL
;
A
#
# COMPACT_ATOMS: atom_id res chain seq x y z
N MET A 1 18.47 -31.13 14.18
CA MET A 1 18.69 -31.25 12.72
C MET A 1 20.08 -31.81 12.36
N LYS A 2 21.21 -31.20 12.80
CA LYS A 2 22.55 -31.76 12.55
C LYS A 2 22.86 -33.00 13.40
N SER A 3 22.33 -33.07 14.63
CA SER A 3 22.61 -34.16 15.59
C SER A 3 22.18 -35.54 15.11
N THR A 4 21.01 -35.69 14.47
CA THR A 4 20.49 -37.01 14.04
C THR A 4 21.33 -37.64 12.93
N ARG A 5 21.78 -36.85 11.95
CA ARG A 5 22.68 -37.31 10.88
C ARG A 5 24.06 -37.69 11.44
N ILE A 6 24.55 -36.90 12.39
CA ILE A 6 25.83 -37.15 13.07
C ILE A 6 25.74 -38.42 13.90
N PHE A 7 24.65 -38.60 14.66
CA PHE A 7 24.45 -39.79 15.49
C PHE A 7 24.31 -41.06 14.63
N GLY A 8 23.52 -41.00 13.56
CA GLY A 8 23.41 -42.11 12.60
C GLY A 8 24.75 -42.47 11.94
N GLY A 9 25.55 -41.46 11.57
CA GLY A 9 26.89 -41.66 11.02
C GLY A 9 27.87 -42.26 12.04
N ILE A 10 27.88 -41.76 13.27
CA ILE A 10 28.70 -42.31 14.37
C ILE A 10 28.32 -43.76 14.64
N TRP A 11 27.03 -44.05 14.72
CA TRP A 11 26.56 -45.40 15.02
C TRP A 11 26.88 -46.38 13.88
N PHE A 12 26.83 -45.93 12.62
CA PHE A 12 27.29 -46.70 11.46
C PHE A 12 28.81 -46.96 11.48
N LEU A 13 29.62 -45.97 11.89
CA LEU A 13 31.05 -46.15 12.05
C LEU A 13 31.40 -47.08 13.21
N LEU A 14 30.67 -46.99 14.32
CA LEU A 14 30.81 -47.89 15.47
C LEU A 14 30.44 -49.32 15.10
N SER A 15 29.43 -49.54 14.26
CA SER A 15 29.08 -50.88 13.80
C SER A 15 30.15 -51.47 12.88
N ILE A 16 30.76 -50.66 12.02
CA ILE A 16 31.91 -51.09 11.19
C ILE A 16 33.11 -51.42 12.09
N LEU A 17 33.43 -50.57 13.06
CA LEU A 17 34.54 -50.80 14.00
C LEU A 17 34.31 -52.07 14.85
N GLY A 18 33.08 -52.27 15.33
CA GLY A 18 32.67 -53.46 16.07
C GLY A 18 32.86 -54.74 15.24
N TYR A 19 32.52 -54.71 13.96
CA TYR A 19 32.79 -55.81 13.04
C TYR A 19 34.31 -56.06 12.88
N LEU A 20 35.11 -55.02 12.66
CA LEU A 20 36.57 -55.15 12.48
C LEU A 20 37.27 -55.73 13.72
N VAL A 21 36.80 -55.42 14.93
CA VAL A 21 37.40 -55.88 16.18
C VAL A 21 36.96 -57.30 16.54
N THR A 22 35.68 -57.63 16.33
CA THR A 22 35.11 -58.89 16.84
C THR A 22 34.91 -59.96 15.78
N ALA A 23 35.01 -59.60 14.49
CA ALA A 23 34.66 -60.44 13.33
C ALA A 23 33.26 -61.09 13.43
N SER A 24 32.37 -60.52 14.25
CA SER A 24 31.03 -61.08 14.48
C SER A 24 30.06 -60.70 13.37
N TYR A 25 29.34 -61.69 12.84
CA TYR A 25 28.30 -61.48 11.82
C TYR A 25 27.18 -60.55 12.28
N LEU A 26 26.92 -60.43 13.59
CA LEU A 26 25.91 -59.52 14.12
C LEU A 26 26.19 -58.06 13.76
N TRP A 27 27.44 -57.62 13.84
CA TRP A 27 27.81 -56.26 13.46
C TRP A 27 27.67 -56.00 11.96
N LEU A 28 27.90 -57.03 11.14
CA LEU A 28 27.70 -56.95 9.69
C LEU A 28 26.22 -56.83 9.32
N GLU A 29 25.35 -57.63 9.95
CA GLU A 29 23.89 -57.55 9.77
C GLU A 29 23.35 -56.16 10.16
N ILE A 30 23.84 -55.61 11.26
CA ILE A 30 23.50 -54.26 11.71
C ILE A 30 23.93 -53.20 10.67
N CYS A 31 25.16 -53.28 10.15
CA CYS A 31 25.64 -52.37 9.09
C CYS A 31 24.78 -52.46 7.84
N MET A 32 24.47 -53.68 7.38
CA MET A 32 23.62 -53.90 6.19
C MET A 32 22.20 -53.38 6.41
N GLY A 33 21.63 -53.59 7.60
CA GLY A 33 20.31 -53.07 7.97
C GLY A 33 20.26 -51.55 7.93
N MET A 34 21.25 -50.86 8.50
CA MET A 34 21.33 -49.39 8.43
C MET A 34 21.49 -48.89 7.00
N ALA A 35 22.34 -49.53 6.20
CA ALA A 35 22.52 -49.18 4.79
C ALA A 35 21.21 -49.37 4.00
N ALA A 36 20.51 -50.48 4.20
CA ALA A 36 19.22 -50.75 3.59
C ALA A 36 18.16 -49.70 3.97
N VAL A 37 18.07 -49.35 5.27
CA VAL A 37 17.18 -48.30 5.77
C VAL A 37 17.51 -46.94 5.13
N GLY A 38 18.81 -46.60 5.03
CA GLY A 38 19.27 -45.39 4.34
C GLY A 38 18.86 -45.36 2.86
N CYS A 39 19.03 -46.47 2.14
CA CYS A 39 18.60 -46.61 0.74
C CYS A 39 17.07 -46.46 0.60
N ILE A 40 16.29 -47.07 1.49
CA ILE A 40 14.82 -46.98 1.50
C ILE A 40 14.39 -45.52 1.69
N PHE A 41 14.91 -44.81 2.70
CA PHE A 41 14.57 -43.41 2.92
C PHE A 41 15.07 -42.49 1.80
N GLY A 42 16.25 -42.80 1.24
CA GLY A 42 16.79 -42.14 0.06
C GLY A 42 15.87 -42.26 -1.16
N ILE A 43 15.21 -43.42 -1.36
CA ILE A 43 14.21 -43.61 -2.43
C ILE A 43 12.90 -42.91 -2.06
N LEU A 44 12.40 -43.07 -0.83
CA LEU A 44 11.12 -42.50 -0.38
C LEU A 44 11.10 -40.97 -0.48
N VAL A 45 12.17 -40.29 -0.10
CA VAL A 45 12.25 -38.81 -0.19
C VAL A 45 12.13 -38.33 -1.65
N LEU A 46 12.48 -39.18 -2.64
CA LEU A 46 12.35 -38.82 -4.04
C LEU A 46 10.90 -38.69 -4.49
N PHE A 47 9.99 -39.44 -3.89
CA PHE A 47 8.56 -39.43 -4.19
C PHE A 47 7.76 -38.57 -3.22
N THR A 48 8.31 -38.31 -2.03
CA THR A 48 7.69 -37.48 -1.00
C THR A 48 7.50 -36.03 -1.49
N GLY A 49 6.33 -35.45 -1.20
CA GLY A 49 6.03 -34.04 -1.44
C GLY A 49 5.77 -33.63 -2.90
N LYS A 50 5.55 -34.57 -3.83
CA LYS A 50 5.24 -34.25 -5.24
C LYS A 50 3.86 -33.62 -5.44
N GLY A 51 2.87 -34.03 -4.64
CA GLY A 51 1.49 -33.56 -4.71
C GLY A 51 1.12 -32.51 -3.67
N LEU A 52 2.07 -31.68 -3.22
CA LEU A 52 1.80 -30.64 -2.23
C LEU A 52 1.13 -29.41 -2.86
N LYS A 53 0.05 -28.95 -2.25
CA LYS A 53 -0.62 -27.69 -2.58
C LYS A 53 -0.66 -26.81 -1.33
N PHE A 54 -0.41 -25.53 -1.52
CA PHE A 54 -0.36 -24.55 -0.43
C PHE A 54 -1.48 -23.54 -0.62
N ARG A 55 -2.17 -23.21 0.46
CA ARG A 55 -3.16 -22.14 0.52
C ARG A 55 -2.90 -21.33 1.78
N ILE A 56 -2.91 -20.01 1.63
CA ILE A 56 -2.72 -19.08 2.75
C ILE A 56 -4.09 -18.47 3.02
N GLN A 57 -4.59 -18.64 4.24
CA GLN A 57 -5.79 -17.99 4.73
C GLN A 57 -5.38 -16.86 5.66
N LEU A 58 -5.81 -15.65 5.33
CA LEU A 58 -5.59 -14.43 6.07
C LEU A 58 -6.96 -13.78 6.30
N PRO A 59 -7.14 -13.00 7.38
CA PRO A 59 -8.33 -12.17 7.53
C PRO A 59 -8.39 -11.10 6.43
N GLU A 60 -9.55 -10.46 6.29
CA GLU A 60 -9.79 -9.45 5.25
C GLU A 60 -9.01 -8.15 5.48
N GLY A 61 -8.78 -7.79 6.74
CA GLY A 61 -7.95 -6.68 7.16
C GLY A 61 -7.42 -6.89 8.58
N ALA A 62 -6.39 -6.14 8.92
CA ALA A 62 -5.84 -6.07 10.28
C ALA A 62 -5.38 -4.64 10.58
N GLU A 63 -5.27 -4.31 11.85
CA GLU A 63 -4.73 -3.03 12.29
C GLU A 63 -3.23 -3.12 12.52
N LYS A 64 -2.51 -2.00 12.32
CA LYS A 64 -1.08 -1.95 12.64
C LYS A 64 -0.86 -2.19 14.13
N LYS A 65 0.29 -2.80 14.48
CA LYS A 65 0.70 -3.18 15.85
C LYS A 65 -0.22 -4.20 16.54
N GLN A 66 -1.27 -4.69 15.89
CA GLN A 66 -2.12 -5.75 16.42
C GLN A 66 -1.63 -7.13 15.94
N LYS A 67 -1.61 -8.10 16.86
CA LYS A 67 -1.31 -9.49 16.52
C LYS A 67 -2.52 -10.12 15.85
N THR A 68 -2.31 -10.57 14.62
CA THR A 68 -3.35 -11.18 13.80
C THR A 68 -2.96 -12.61 13.45
N GLU A 69 -3.93 -13.53 13.51
CA GLU A 69 -3.69 -14.94 13.18
C GLU A 69 -3.92 -15.20 11.68
N GLY A 70 -2.96 -15.89 11.06
CA GLY A 70 -3.08 -16.44 9.71
C GLY A 70 -2.94 -17.95 9.74
N LYS A 71 -3.50 -18.63 8.73
CA LYS A 71 -3.41 -20.10 8.60
C LYS A 71 -2.74 -20.51 7.29
N LEU A 72 -1.72 -21.35 7.41
CA LEU A 72 -1.15 -22.06 6.28
C LEU A 72 -1.83 -23.40 6.14
N ILE A 73 -2.61 -23.59 5.07
CA ILE A 73 -3.21 -24.87 4.73
C ILE A 73 -2.33 -25.57 3.71
N VAL A 74 -1.90 -26.77 4.07
CA VAL A 74 -1.11 -27.66 3.21
C VAL A 74 -1.94 -28.89 2.90
N GLU A 75 -2.17 -29.15 1.62
CA GLU A 75 -2.85 -30.34 1.14
C GLU A 75 -1.84 -31.26 0.45
N ASN A 76 -1.85 -32.55 0.80
CA ASN A 76 -0.99 -33.55 0.19
C ASN A 76 -1.83 -34.57 -0.57
N SER A 77 -1.81 -34.52 -1.90
CA SER A 77 -2.49 -35.53 -2.72
C SER A 77 -1.70 -36.83 -2.91
N SER A 78 -0.47 -36.90 -2.39
CA SER A 78 0.42 -38.06 -2.55
C SER A 78 0.06 -39.19 -1.58
N LEU A 79 0.46 -40.41 -1.92
CA LEU A 79 0.35 -41.59 -1.05
C LEU A 79 1.34 -41.58 0.13
N LEU A 80 2.45 -40.87 -0.01
CA LEU A 80 3.44 -40.74 1.06
C LEU A 80 3.14 -39.53 1.94
N PRO A 81 3.14 -39.68 3.27
CA PRO A 81 3.05 -38.56 4.20
C PRO A 81 4.33 -37.71 4.15
N VAL A 82 4.20 -36.44 4.53
CA VAL A 82 5.32 -35.53 4.75
C VAL A 82 5.41 -35.29 6.25
N PHE A 83 6.38 -35.90 6.90
CA PHE A 83 6.60 -35.74 8.35
C PHE A 83 7.28 -34.42 8.68
N HIS A 84 8.22 -34.00 7.84
CA HIS A 84 8.99 -32.78 8.04
C HIS A 84 9.02 -31.97 6.75
N GLY A 85 8.05 -31.08 6.61
CA GLY A 85 8.02 -30.03 5.59
C GLY A 85 8.50 -28.71 6.19
N ARG A 86 9.30 -27.96 5.44
CA ARG A 86 9.69 -26.60 5.78
C ARG A 86 9.53 -25.72 4.56
N THR A 87 8.94 -24.56 4.77
CA THR A 87 8.81 -23.51 3.77
C THR A 87 9.19 -22.17 4.39
N CYS A 88 9.33 -21.14 3.57
CA CYS A 88 9.57 -19.79 4.02
C CYS A 88 8.50 -18.88 3.42
N PHE A 89 7.81 -18.12 4.27
CA PHE A 89 7.04 -16.98 3.83
C PHE A 89 8.00 -15.86 3.47
N TYR A 90 7.91 -15.39 2.24
CA TYR A 90 8.50 -14.14 1.78
C TYR A 90 7.40 -13.09 1.87
N ILE A 91 7.50 -12.22 2.88
CA ILE A 91 6.54 -11.17 3.19
C ILE A 91 7.14 -9.86 2.70
N GLU A 92 6.39 -9.11 1.91
CA GLU A 92 6.78 -7.80 1.39
C GLU A 92 5.66 -6.79 1.65
N ASN A 93 5.97 -5.68 2.32
CA ASN A 93 5.03 -4.56 2.44
C ASN A 93 5.17 -3.67 1.20
N TYR A 94 4.10 -3.52 0.42
CA TYR A 94 4.12 -2.76 -0.83
C TYR A 94 4.13 -1.24 -0.66
N LEU A 95 3.66 -0.74 0.49
CA LEU A 95 3.68 0.68 0.82
C LEU A 95 5.06 1.09 1.36
N THR A 96 5.58 0.36 2.36
CA THR A 96 6.86 0.70 3.02
C THR A 96 8.09 0.12 2.31
N GLY A 97 7.94 -0.96 1.54
CA GLY A 97 9.04 -1.68 0.89
C GLY A 97 9.77 -2.68 1.78
N GLU A 98 9.33 -2.89 3.03
CA GLU A 98 9.94 -3.84 3.95
C GLU A 98 9.81 -5.29 3.48
N ARG A 99 10.84 -6.08 3.72
CA ARG A 99 10.90 -7.50 3.33
C ARG A 99 11.30 -8.36 4.51
N LYS A 100 10.49 -9.37 4.82
CA LYS A 100 10.74 -10.32 5.90
C LYS A 100 10.65 -11.75 5.39
N LYS A 101 11.51 -12.63 5.91
CA LYS A 101 11.47 -14.07 5.66
C LYS A 101 11.13 -14.80 6.95
N VAL A 102 10.03 -15.54 6.96
CA VAL A 102 9.58 -16.30 8.14
C VAL A 102 9.55 -17.79 7.79
N PRO A 103 10.42 -18.63 8.39
CA PRO A 103 10.35 -20.06 8.18
C PRO A 103 9.13 -20.65 8.88
N VAL A 104 8.45 -21.57 8.20
CA VAL A 104 7.29 -22.30 8.73
C VAL A 104 7.51 -23.78 8.50
N GLU A 105 7.32 -24.56 9.55
CA GLU A 105 7.39 -26.02 9.51
C GLU A 105 5.97 -26.59 9.51
N PHE A 106 5.79 -27.68 8.79
CA PHE A 106 4.50 -28.35 8.67
C PHE A 106 4.70 -29.86 8.54
N ALA A 107 3.68 -30.61 8.95
CA ALA A 107 3.56 -32.03 8.71
C ALA A 107 2.16 -32.30 8.13
N VAL A 108 2.08 -33.20 7.14
CA VAL A 108 0.80 -33.53 6.49
C VAL A 108 0.78 -35.01 6.11
N PHE A 109 -0.29 -35.70 6.51
CA PHE A 109 -0.48 -37.11 6.19
C PHE A 109 -0.72 -37.35 4.69
N SER A 110 -0.68 -38.62 4.29
CA SER A 110 -1.02 -39.03 2.94
C SER A 110 -2.48 -38.72 2.63
N ARG A 111 -2.75 -38.17 1.43
CA ARG A 111 -4.10 -37.75 1.01
C ARG A 111 -4.83 -36.85 2.02
N GLY A 112 -4.07 -36.14 2.86
CA GLY A 112 -4.57 -35.36 3.98
C GLY A 112 -4.43 -33.86 3.79
N LYS A 113 -4.98 -33.12 4.75
CA LYS A 113 -4.81 -31.68 4.89
C LYS A 113 -4.27 -31.38 6.28
N SER A 114 -3.39 -30.39 6.36
CA SER A 114 -2.85 -29.87 7.61
C SER A 114 -2.99 -28.37 7.62
N SER A 115 -3.24 -27.81 8.80
CA SER A 115 -3.30 -26.36 9.00
C SER A 115 -2.29 -25.98 10.07
N THR A 116 -1.46 -24.99 9.76
CA THR A 116 -0.49 -24.42 10.69
C THR A 116 -0.82 -22.96 10.91
N ASP A 117 -1.13 -22.60 12.15
CA ASP A 117 -1.40 -21.23 12.53
C ASP A 117 -0.07 -20.46 12.68
N PHE A 118 -0.06 -19.20 12.27
CA PHE A 118 1.07 -18.30 12.44
C PHE A 118 0.59 -16.91 12.82
N GLN A 119 1.40 -16.19 13.59
CA GLN A 119 1.09 -14.83 14.01
C GLN A 119 1.72 -13.81 13.05
N ILE A 120 0.95 -12.79 12.75
CA ILE A 120 1.31 -11.67 11.90
C ILE A 120 1.27 -10.42 12.76
N GLU A 121 2.36 -9.66 12.72
CA GLU A 121 2.47 -8.37 13.41
C GLU A 121 3.26 -7.45 12.48
N SER A 122 2.67 -6.29 12.17
CA SER A 122 3.27 -5.25 11.35
C SER A 122 3.35 -3.97 12.14
N GLN A 123 4.52 -3.34 12.15
CA GLN A 123 4.71 -2.05 12.83
C GLN A 123 4.03 -0.91 12.08
N TYR A 124 3.95 -1.02 10.75
CA TYR A 124 3.45 -0.01 9.83
C TYR A 124 2.25 -0.54 9.04
N CYS A 125 1.39 0.37 8.59
CA CYS A 125 0.33 0.06 7.64
C CYS A 125 0.90 -0.25 6.25
N GLY A 126 0.04 -0.80 5.39
CA GLY A 126 0.44 -1.22 4.05
C GLY A 126 -0.23 -2.52 3.61
N ASN A 127 0.03 -2.89 2.37
CA ASN A 127 -0.37 -4.19 1.84
C ASN A 127 0.77 -5.21 1.99
N LEU A 128 0.58 -6.18 2.88
CA LEU A 128 1.53 -7.28 3.10
C LEU A 128 1.24 -8.42 2.14
N ARG A 129 2.16 -8.64 1.19
CA ARG A 129 2.11 -9.79 0.28
C ARG A 129 2.91 -10.96 0.83
N PHE A 130 2.21 -12.05 1.17
CA PHE A 130 2.80 -13.32 1.56
C PHE A 130 3.04 -14.19 0.33
N ARG A 131 4.27 -14.66 0.14
CA ARG A 131 4.63 -15.58 -0.94
C ARG A 131 5.32 -16.83 -0.41
N ILE A 132 4.98 -17.97 -0.97
CA ILE A 132 5.74 -19.22 -0.87
C ILE A 132 6.30 -19.53 -2.25
N GLU A 133 7.61 -19.77 -2.34
CA GLU A 133 8.30 -20.07 -3.60
C GLU A 133 9.00 -21.44 -3.57
N GLU A 134 9.56 -21.81 -2.42
CA GLU A 134 10.30 -23.05 -2.24
C GLU A 134 9.86 -23.77 -0.97
N VAL A 135 9.81 -25.10 -1.09
CA VAL A 135 9.46 -26.01 -0.01
C VAL A 135 10.53 -27.09 0.06
N SER A 136 11.07 -27.35 1.23
CA SER A 136 11.94 -28.49 1.48
C SER A 136 11.16 -29.55 2.25
N VAL A 137 11.20 -30.79 1.78
CA VAL A 137 10.70 -31.96 2.52
C VAL A 137 11.88 -32.83 2.93
N ALA A 138 11.84 -33.34 4.15
CA ALA A 138 12.81 -34.28 4.68
C ALA A 138 12.15 -35.63 4.99
N ASP A 139 12.95 -36.69 5.02
CA ASP A 139 12.53 -37.97 5.59
C ASP A 139 12.35 -37.86 7.13
N PRO A 140 11.71 -38.84 7.79
CA PRO A 140 11.45 -38.81 9.24
C PRO A 140 12.70 -38.63 10.11
N PHE A 141 13.87 -39.03 9.63
CA PHE A 141 15.13 -38.97 10.39
C PHE A 141 16.05 -37.82 9.91
N TYR A 142 15.57 -36.97 9.00
CA TYR A 142 16.34 -35.88 8.38
C TYR A 142 17.66 -36.33 7.71
N LEU A 143 17.76 -37.57 7.25
CA LEU A 143 18.92 -38.09 6.53
C LEU A 143 19.08 -37.44 5.15
N PHE A 144 17.96 -37.24 4.47
CA PHE A 144 17.84 -36.67 3.13
C PHE A 144 16.80 -35.55 3.12
N THR A 145 17.11 -34.48 2.41
CA THR A 145 16.19 -33.36 2.18
C THR A 145 16.06 -33.13 0.70
N ARG A 146 14.84 -32.87 0.24
CA ARG A 146 14.58 -32.57 -1.15
C ARG A 146 13.72 -31.31 -1.30
N LYS A 147 14.16 -30.44 -2.19
CA LYS A 147 13.43 -29.23 -2.58
C LYS A 147 12.28 -29.59 -3.53
N ARG A 148 11.18 -28.87 -3.36
CA ARG A 148 9.90 -28.97 -4.08
C ARG A 148 9.44 -27.56 -4.42
N LYS A 149 8.70 -27.45 -5.52
CA LYS A 149 8.02 -26.22 -5.87
C LYS A 149 6.76 -26.13 -5.01
N GLY A 150 6.64 -25.04 -4.25
CA GLY A 150 5.39 -24.63 -3.62
C GLY A 150 5.09 -23.23 -4.11
N LYS A 151 3.86 -22.97 -4.53
CA LYS A 151 3.43 -21.64 -4.93
C LYS A 151 2.14 -21.32 -4.23
N ALA A 152 2.17 -20.27 -3.41
CA ALA A 152 0.98 -19.64 -2.85
C ALA A 152 1.28 -18.17 -2.66
N VAL A 153 0.29 -17.33 -2.98
CA VAL A 153 0.35 -15.89 -2.80
C VAL A 153 -0.96 -15.45 -2.18
N LYS A 154 -0.87 -14.60 -1.16
CA LYS A 154 -2.04 -13.96 -0.55
C LYS A 154 -1.61 -12.61 0.01
N ASP A 155 -2.50 -11.64 -0.12
CA ASP A 155 -2.30 -10.26 0.35
C ASP A 155 -3.14 -10.05 1.61
N LEU A 156 -2.61 -9.29 2.56
CA LEU A 156 -3.29 -8.83 3.78
C LEU A 156 -3.15 -7.31 3.87
N LEU A 157 -4.29 -6.63 4.00
CA LEU A 157 -4.33 -5.19 4.18
C LEU A 157 -4.13 -4.85 5.65
N ILE A 158 -3.11 -4.07 5.97
CA ILE A 158 -2.90 -3.47 7.28
C ILE A 158 -3.35 -2.02 7.22
N LEU A 159 -4.43 -1.69 7.94
CA LEU A 159 -4.99 -0.35 7.95
C LEU A 159 -4.16 0.59 8.85
N PRO A 160 -4.05 1.89 8.50
CA PRO A 160 -3.49 2.91 9.37
C PRO A 160 -4.33 3.05 10.64
N GLY A 161 -3.71 3.52 11.73
CA GLY A 161 -4.47 3.93 12.90
C GLY A 161 -5.27 5.19 12.55
N VAL A 162 -6.57 5.20 12.82
CA VAL A 162 -7.38 6.40 12.59
C VAL A 162 -7.16 7.35 13.77
N ILE A 163 -6.35 8.38 13.55
CA ILE A 163 -6.17 9.49 14.48
C ILE A 163 -6.46 10.76 13.70
N GLU A 164 -7.50 11.51 14.10
CA GLU A 164 -7.88 12.75 13.44
C GLU A 164 -6.90 13.88 13.82
N PRO A 165 -6.13 14.45 12.86
CA PRO A 165 -5.21 15.54 13.14
C PRO A 165 -5.98 16.79 13.57
N ALA A 166 -5.42 17.60 14.47
CA ALA A 166 -6.03 18.84 14.97
C ALA A 166 -6.00 20.03 13.98
N ILE A 167 -6.36 19.83 12.72
CA ILE A 167 -6.28 20.82 11.62
C ILE A 167 -7.59 21.60 11.43
N GLN A 168 -7.64 22.89 11.70
CA GLN A 168 -8.87 23.67 11.47
C GLN A 168 -8.92 24.16 10.02
N LEU A 169 -10.09 24.20 9.40
CA LEU A 169 -10.26 24.99 8.17
C LEU A 169 -10.72 26.38 8.57
N SER A 170 -10.18 27.41 7.91
CA SER A 170 -10.59 28.77 8.23
C SER A 170 -12.09 28.97 7.95
N SER A 171 -12.80 29.61 8.88
CA SER A 171 -14.28 29.72 8.85
C SER A 171 -14.81 30.44 7.60
N ARG A 172 -13.97 31.19 6.89
CA ARG A 172 -14.36 31.92 5.69
C ARG A 172 -14.56 30.99 4.49
N GLU A 173 -13.79 29.92 4.40
CA GLU A 173 -13.85 28.98 3.28
C GLU A 173 -14.92 27.91 3.48
N ALA A 174 -15.15 27.49 4.72
CA ALA A 174 -16.29 26.63 5.05
C ALA A 174 -17.64 27.31 4.72
N TYR A 175 -17.75 28.63 4.90
CA TYR A 175 -18.94 29.42 4.53
C TYR A 175 -19.07 29.64 3.02
N ASP A 176 -17.96 29.80 2.29
CA ASP A 176 -17.98 29.99 0.84
C ASP A 176 -18.38 28.71 0.09
N MET A 177 -18.17 27.53 0.68
CA MET A 177 -18.54 26.24 0.08
C MET A 177 -20.05 26.02 -0.08
N GLU A 178 -20.89 26.72 0.71
CA GLU A 178 -22.36 26.70 0.56
C GLU A 178 -22.87 27.67 -0.53
N SER A 179 -22.02 28.57 -1.02
CA SER A 179 -22.33 29.58 -2.06
C SER A 179 -21.59 29.23 -3.35
N PHE A 180 -22.25 29.11 -4.50
CA PHE A 180 -21.53 28.90 -5.77
C PHE A 180 -20.48 29.99 -5.96
N SER A 181 -19.20 29.62 -5.86
CA SER A 181 -18.07 30.52 -6.04
C SER A 181 -17.59 30.41 -7.48
N TYR A 182 -17.14 31.53 -8.03
CA TYR A 182 -16.69 31.60 -9.42
C TYR A 182 -15.30 32.23 -9.48
N SER A 183 -14.48 31.78 -10.43
CA SER A 183 -13.08 32.22 -10.51
C SER A 183 -13.01 33.73 -10.77
N SER A 184 -12.26 34.47 -9.94
CA SER A 184 -11.90 35.87 -10.21
C SER A 184 -10.65 36.02 -11.08
N ALA A 185 -9.98 34.92 -11.41
CA ALA A 185 -8.73 34.91 -12.18
C ALA A 185 -8.89 34.37 -13.61
N LYS A 186 -10.00 33.67 -13.91
CA LYS A 186 -10.19 32.97 -15.18
C LYS A 186 -11.61 33.09 -15.72
N LYS A 187 -11.72 33.52 -16.98
CA LYS A 187 -12.95 33.47 -17.77
C LYS A 187 -13.37 32.02 -18.06
N GLY A 188 -14.67 31.75 -18.08
CA GLY A 188 -15.23 30.44 -18.37
C GLY A 188 -16.41 30.49 -19.34
N ASP A 189 -17.20 29.41 -19.36
CA ASP A 189 -18.36 29.28 -20.27
C ASP A 189 -19.71 29.22 -19.53
N ASP A 190 -19.69 29.43 -18.22
CA ASP A 190 -20.91 29.45 -17.41
C ASP A 190 -21.63 30.79 -17.57
N SER A 191 -22.85 30.75 -18.10
CA SER A 191 -23.69 31.93 -18.31
C SER A 191 -24.48 32.37 -17.07
N SER A 192 -24.47 31.57 -16.00
CA SER A 192 -25.21 31.86 -14.78
C SER A 192 -24.62 33.02 -13.96
N GLU A 193 -23.32 33.26 -14.10
CA GLU A 193 -22.60 34.32 -13.38
C GLU A 193 -21.65 35.09 -14.30
N THR A 194 -21.41 36.37 -13.95
CA THR A 194 -20.66 37.32 -14.79
C THR A 194 -19.29 37.56 -14.18
N PHE A 195 -18.24 37.11 -14.87
CA PHE A 195 -16.84 37.28 -14.47
C PHE A 195 -16.44 38.76 -14.42
N GLU A 196 -16.66 39.44 -15.55
CA GLU A 196 -16.33 40.83 -15.74
C GLU A 196 -17.28 41.43 -16.78
N ILE A 197 -17.45 42.76 -16.73
CA ILE A 197 -18.15 43.50 -17.78
C ILE A 197 -17.12 44.38 -18.48
N ARG A 198 -16.88 44.11 -19.76
CA ARG A 198 -15.92 44.86 -20.58
C ARG A 198 -16.56 45.40 -21.86
N GLU A 199 -15.83 46.25 -22.56
CA GLU A 199 -16.22 46.73 -23.88
C GLU A 199 -16.27 45.59 -24.92
N TYR A 200 -17.25 45.70 -25.83
CA TYR A 200 -17.48 44.78 -26.94
C TYR A 200 -16.31 44.80 -27.92
N GLN A 201 -15.79 43.62 -28.23
CA GLN A 201 -14.84 43.42 -29.32
C GLN A 201 -15.55 42.70 -30.47
N THR A 202 -15.07 42.90 -31.69
CA THR A 202 -15.69 42.35 -32.92
C THR A 202 -15.77 40.82 -32.92
N SER A 203 -14.95 40.14 -32.12
CA SER A 203 -14.98 38.68 -31.93
C SER A 203 -16.10 38.20 -31.00
N ASP A 204 -16.74 39.09 -30.25
CA ASP A 204 -17.74 38.74 -29.25
C ASP A 204 -19.12 38.51 -29.86
N SER A 205 -19.88 37.57 -29.27
CA SER A 205 -21.24 37.32 -29.69
C SER A 205 -22.17 38.44 -29.23
N MET A 206 -23.01 38.96 -30.14
CA MET A 206 -24.04 39.95 -29.78
C MET A 206 -25.03 39.45 -28.70
N ARG A 207 -25.14 38.13 -28.51
CA ARG A 207 -26.00 37.54 -27.47
C ARG A 207 -25.49 37.80 -26.04
N GLN A 208 -24.22 38.17 -25.89
CA GLN A 208 -23.59 38.41 -24.59
C GLN A 208 -23.64 39.90 -24.17
N ILE A 209 -24.28 40.76 -24.95
CA ILE A 209 -24.37 42.20 -24.69
C ILE A 209 -25.21 42.48 -23.44
N HIS A 210 -24.65 43.26 -22.51
CA HIS A 210 -25.34 43.77 -21.34
C HIS A 210 -26.20 45.00 -21.69
N TRP A 211 -27.33 44.80 -22.36
CA TRP A 211 -28.17 45.89 -22.90
C TRP A 211 -28.46 47.04 -21.91
N LYS A 212 -28.75 46.73 -20.64
CA LYS A 212 -29.05 47.75 -19.62
C LYS A 212 -27.84 48.63 -19.24
N LEU A 213 -26.61 48.11 -19.38
CA LEU A 213 -25.39 48.87 -19.07
C LEU A 213 -24.93 49.64 -20.32
N THR A 214 -25.02 48.99 -21.49
CA THR A 214 -24.84 49.63 -22.80
C THR A 214 -25.72 50.87 -22.95
N GLN A 215 -26.99 50.80 -22.55
CA GLN A 215 -27.90 51.94 -22.58
C GLN A 215 -27.46 53.10 -21.67
N LYS A 216 -26.79 52.82 -20.55
CA LYS A 216 -26.34 53.85 -19.60
C LYS A 216 -25.02 54.50 -20.01
N LEU A 217 -24.09 53.73 -20.56
CA LEU A 217 -22.73 54.18 -20.90
C LEU A 217 -22.61 54.66 -22.36
N GLY A 218 -23.55 54.28 -23.23
CA GLY A 218 -23.52 54.63 -24.66
C GLY A 218 -22.59 53.75 -25.51
N GLU A 219 -21.86 52.83 -24.87
CA GLU A 219 -20.91 51.91 -25.50
C GLU A 219 -21.35 50.46 -25.30
N PHE A 220 -21.12 49.60 -26.29
CA PHE A 220 -21.53 48.19 -26.20
C PHE A 220 -20.71 47.46 -25.14
N MET A 221 -21.36 47.02 -24.06
CA MET A 221 -20.75 46.25 -22.98
C MET A 221 -21.12 44.78 -23.11
N VAL A 222 -20.17 43.89 -22.85
CA VAL A 222 -20.33 42.43 -22.90
C VAL A 222 -20.13 41.83 -21.52
N ARG A 223 -20.98 40.87 -21.15
CA ARG A 223 -20.77 40.03 -19.97
C ARG A 223 -19.80 38.91 -20.34
N GLU A 224 -18.62 38.91 -19.74
CA GLU A 224 -17.79 37.71 -19.77
C GLU A 224 -18.33 36.69 -18.78
N LYS A 225 -18.42 35.46 -19.26
CA LYS A 225 -18.87 34.32 -18.47
C LYS A 225 -17.77 33.88 -17.52
N SER A 226 -18.13 33.47 -16.32
CA SER A 226 -17.17 33.00 -15.32
C SER A 226 -16.88 31.50 -15.44
N TYR A 227 -15.76 31.10 -14.84
CA TYR A 227 -15.38 29.70 -14.73
C TYR A 227 -15.94 29.13 -13.42
N PRO A 228 -16.77 28.07 -13.47
CA PRO A 228 -17.36 27.51 -12.26
C PRO A 228 -16.24 26.91 -11.40
N ILE A 229 -16.11 27.39 -10.16
CA ILE A 229 -15.26 26.71 -9.17
C ILE A 229 -16.08 25.56 -8.62
N GLN A 230 -15.47 24.38 -8.54
CA GLN A 230 -16.04 23.32 -7.74
C GLN A 230 -15.87 23.72 -6.28
N ASN A 231 -16.98 23.95 -5.56
CA ASN A 231 -17.00 24.08 -4.11
C ASN A 231 -16.68 22.72 -3.47
N THR A 232 -15.49 22.20 -3.73
CA THR A 232 -14.99 20.93 -3.24
C THR A 232 -13.48 21.07 -3.02
N ILE A 233 -12.99 20.44 -1.96
CA ILE A 233 -11.55 20.35 -1.69
C ILE A 233 -10.98 19.17 -2.48
N LEU A 234 -9.85 19.36 -3.15
CA LEU A 234 -9.11 18.25 -3.76
C LEU A 234 -8.03 17.76 -2.79
N VAL A 235 -7.98 16.46 -2.50
CA VAL A 235 -6.94 15.83 -1.70
C VAL A 235 -6.18 14.83 -2.56
N LEU A 236 -4.90 15.10 -2.81
CA LEU A 236 -4.02 14.22 -3.58
C LEU A 236 -3.03 13.53 -2.65
N LEU A 237 -3.02 12.19 -2.65
CA LEU A 237 -2.09 11.38 -1.87
C LEU A 237 -0.99 10.84 -2.80
N GLU A 238 0.25 11.27 -2.57
CA GLU A 238 1.39 10.83 -3.37
C GLU A 238 1.86 9.43 -2.97
N THR A 239 2.02 8.57 -3.97
CA THR A 239 2.51 7.19 -3.84
C THR A 239 3.87 7.00 -4.51
N GLY A 240 4.27 7.95 -5.35
CA GLY A 240 5.58 8.03 -5.98
C GLY A 240 6.59 8.73 -5.09
N PHE A 241 7.87 8.58 -5.40
CA PHE A 241 8.88 9.45 -4.82
C PHE A 241 9.99 9.74 -5.84
N PRO A 242 10.38 11.02 -5.96
CA PRO A 242 11.55 11.40 -6.73
C PRO A 242 12.84 10.96 -6.01
N GLY A 243 13.92 10.80 -6.79
CA GLY A 243 15.26 10.54 -6.25
C GLY A 243 15.59 9.06 -5.98
N LYS A 244 16.83 8.80 -5.54
CA LYS A 244 17.38 7.44 -5.30
C LYS A 244 17.22 6.96 -3.85
N GLU A 245 16.69 7.79 -2.97
CA GLU A 245 16.64 7.47 -1.54
C GLU A 245 15.48 6.53 -1.20
N LYS A 246 15.81 5.40 -0.59
CA LYS A 246 14.82 4.57 0.09
C LYS A 246 14.32 5.32 1.31
N ARG A 247 13.20 6.03 1.17
CA ARG A 247 12.54 6.64 2.33
C ARG A 247 12.16 5.59 3.35
N GLU A 248 12.27 5.99 4.61
CA GLU A 248 12.03 5.16 5.77
C GLU A 248 10.57 4.68 5.83
N PRO A 249 10.30 3.44 6.26
CA PRO A 249 8.95 2.90 6.43
C PRO A 249 8.01 3.81 7.23
N ALA A 250 8.55 4.47 8.28
CA ALA A 250 7.79 5.36 9.15
C ALA A 250 7.20 6.57 8.42
N VAL A 251 7.89 7.10 7.41
CA VAL A 251 7.43 8.25 6.61
C VAL A 251 6.17 7.90 5.81
N MET A 252 6.14 6.71 5.21
CA MET A 252 4.97 6.27 4.45
C MET A 252 3.79 5.90 5.35
N ASP A 253 4.08 5.30 6.51
CA ASP A 253 3.08 5.05 7.55
C ASP A 253 2.42 6.36 8.01
N ALA A 254 3.24 7.37 8.34
CA ALA A 254 2.76 8.68 8.75
C ALA A 254 1.92 9.37 7.66
N LEU A 255 2.31 9.26 6.38
CA LEU A 255 1.49 9.77 5.28
C LEU A 255 0.12 9.10 5.18
N ALA A 256 0.06 7.79 5.37
CA ALA A 256 -1.21 7.07 5.37
C ALA A 256 -2.08 7.50 6.55
N GLU A 257 -1.50 7.66 7.75
CA GLU A 257 -2.24 8.09 8.94
C GLU A 257 -2.74 9.52 8.82
N VAL A 258 -1.89 10.45 8.43
CA VAL A 258 -2.26 11.86 8.22
C VAL A 258 -3.29 11.97 7.11
N GLY A 259 -3.09 11.29 5.98
CA GLY A 259 -4.04 11.25 4.88
C GLY A 259 -5.41 10.76 5.33
N THR A 260 -5.49 9.56 5.89
CA THR A 260 -6.75 8.98 6.39
C THR A 260 -7.39 9.85 7.47
N GLY A 261 -6.60 10.38 8.42
CA GLY A 261 -7.10 11.27 9.46
C GLY A 261 -7.70 12.57 8.91
N ILE A 262 -7.10 13.16 7.88
CA ILE A 262 -7.64 14.35 7.19
C ILE A 262 -8.97 14.02 6.50
N LEU A 263 -9.06 12.88 5.82
CA LEU A 263 -10.32 12.48 5.16
C LEU A 263 -11.45 12.32 6.19
N HIS A 264 -11.19 11.66 7.32
CA HIS A 264 -12.16 11.53 8.40
C HIS A 264 -12.57 12.89 8.98
N ARG A 265 -11.61 13.78 9.18
CA ARG A 265 -11.88 15.12 9.72
C ARG A 265 -12.70 15.99 8.77
N PHE A 266 -12.38 15.98 7.49
CA PHE A 266 -13.17 16.72 6.48
C PHE A 266 -14.60 16.19 6.40
N TYR A 267 -14.76 14.87 6.44
CA TYR A 267 -16.07 14.25 6.50
C TYR A 267 -16.85 14.61 7.76
N GLY A 268 -16.21 14.57 8.95
CA GLY A 268 -16.81 14.96 10.21
C GLY A 268 -17.24 16.44 10.28
N GLN A 269 -16.59 17.31 9.50
CA GLN A 269 -16.96 18.72 9.34
C GLN A 269 -18.04 18.95 8.26
N GLY A 270 -18.50 17.91 7.57
CA GLY A 270 -19.53 18.02 6.53
C GLY A 270 -19.04 18.62 5.21
N LEU A 271 -17.74 18.58 4.95
CA LEU A 271 -17.15 19.19 3.75
C LEU A 271 -17.30 18.27 2.54
N SER A 272 -17.53 18.88 1.38
CA SER A 272 -17.37 18.17 0.10
C SER A 272 -15.90 18.14 -0.30
N PHE A 273 -15.37 16.94 -0.53
CA PHE A 273 -14.02 16.77 -1.04
C PHE A 273 -13.89 15.58 -1.98
N GLU A 274 -12.93 15.68 -2.89
CA GLU A 274 -12.51 14.63 -3.81
C GLU A 274 -11.11 14.16 -3.43
N VAL A 275 -10.89 12.84 -3.47
CA VAL A 275 -9.60 12.23 -3.19
C VAL A 275 -9.05 11.60 -4.45
N GLY A 276 -7.77 11.86 -4.76
CA GLY A 276 -7.04 11.28 -5.87
C GLY A 276 -5.79 10.51 -5.41
N VAL A 277 -5.66 9.27 -5.88
CA VAL A 277 -4.51 8.39 -5.62
C VAL A 277 -4.11 7.70 -6.92
N TYR A 278 -2.83 7.70 -7.27
CA TYR A 278 -2.34 7.02 -8.45
C TYR A 278 -1.71 5.66 -8.10
N ASP A 279 -2.31 4.54 -8.50
CA ASP A 279 -1.68 3.24 -8.28
C ASP A 279 -0.68 2.94 -9.40
N HIS A 280 0.62 3.04 -9.11
CA HIS A 280 1.69 2.73 -10.07
C HIS A 280 1.75 1.26 -10.51
N LYS A 281 1.12 0.34 -9.78
CA LYS A 281 1.06 -1.08 -10.14
C LYS A 281 -0.02 -1.34 -11.20
N GLU A 282 -1.18 -0.71 -11.03
CA GLU A 282 -2.29 -0.78 -12.00
C GLU A 282 -2.17 0.27 -13.11
N GLN A 283 -1.26 1.24 -12.95
CA GLN A 283 -1.12 2.43 -13.80
C GLN A 283 -2.45 3.18 -13.97
N LYS A 284 -3.18 3.31 -12.86
CA LYS A 284 -4.53 3.87 -12.84
C LYS A 284 -4.66 4.92 -11.76
N LEU A 285 -5.18 6.08 -12.14
CA LEU A 285 -5.68 7.08 -11.21
C LEU A 285 -7.01 6.62 -10.64
N HIS A 286 -7.07 6.44 -9.33
CA HIS A 286 -8.30 6.25 -8.57
C HIS A 286 -8.70 7.59 -7.99
N ARG A 287 -9.87 8.08 -8.39
CA ARG A 287 -10.45 9.32 -7.87
C ARG A 287 -11.86 9.06 -7.41
N LYS A 288 -12.25 9.66 -6.28
CA LYS A 288 -13.60 9.51 -5.74
C LYS A 288 -13.98 10.75 -4.95
N ARG A 289 -15.18 11.27 -5.22
CA ARG A 289 -15.84 12.22 -4.32
C ARG A 289 -16.39 11.46 -3.12
N ILE A 290 -16.07 11.93 -1.92
CA ILE A 290 -16.48 11.26 -0.69
C ILE A 290 -17.90 11.72 -0.32
N GLU A 291 -18.83 10.78 -0.30
CA GLU A 291 -20.24 11.01 0.07
C GLU A 291 -20.58 10.32 1.39
N ASN A 292 -19.92 9.19 1.68
CA ASN A 292 -20.14 8.39 2.88
C ASN A 292 -18.82 7.91 3.51
N SER A 293 -18.92 7.34 4.71
CA SER A 293 -17.75 6.82 5.43
C SER A 293 -17.10 5.60 4.76
N GLU A 294 -17.83 4.82 3.97
CA GLU A 294 -17.27 3.66 3.24
C GLU A 294 -16.31 4.10 2.13
N ASP A 295 -16.59 5.24 1.50
CA ASP A 295 -15.73 5.83 0.47
C ASP A 295 -14.33 6.18 1.04
N ILE A 296 -14.26 6.63 2.30
CA ILE A 296 -13.00 6.90 3.00
C ILE A 296 -12.18 5.63 3.16
N TRP A 297 -12.83 4.53 3.55
CA TRP A 297 -12.19 3.23 3.69
C TRP A 297 -11.72 2.67 2.34
N GLU A 298 -12.52 2.84 1.29
CA GLU A 298 -12.13 2.43 -0.06
C GLU A 298 -10.89 3.19 -0.53
N MET A 299 -10.88 4.52 -0.42
CA MET A 299 -9.74 5.34 -0.85
C MET A 299 -8.50 5.11 0.02
N THR A 300 -8.68 4.93 1.33
CA THR A 300 -7.59 4.51 2.23
C THR A 300 -7.03 3.15 1.81
N ALA A 301 -7.89 2.18 1.51
CA ALA A 301 -7.45 0.87 1.05
C ALA A 301 -6.70 0.94 -0.29
N VAL A 302 -7.13 1.80 -1.22
CA VAL A 302 -6.41 2.06 -2.48
C VAL A 302 -5.02 2.62 -2.20
N PHE A 303 -4.91 3.66 -1.37
CA PHE A 303 -3.63 4.26 -0.99
C PHE A 303 -2.67 3.25 -0.36
N VAL A 304 -3.16 2.46 0.59
CA VAL A 304 -2.38 1.47 1.33
C VAL A 304 -1.99 0.27 0.44
N LYS A 305 -2.78 -0.05 -0.59
CA LYS A 305 -2.48 -1.10 -1.58
C LYS A 305 -1.54 -0.63 -2.68
N ALA A 306 -1.52 0.68 -2.97
CA ALA A 306 -0.72 1.24 -4.03
C ALA A 306 0.74 0.85 -3.84
N GLN A 307 1.33 0.31 -4.90
CA GLN A 307 2.73 -0.09 -4.82
C GLN A 307 3.59 1.16 -4.93
N ARG A 308 4.43 1.37 -3.93
CA ARG A 308 5.42 2.45 -3.96
C ARG A 308 6.37 2.26 -5.13
N LYS A 309 6.54 3.30 -5.95
CA LYS A 309 7.44 3.29 -7.11
C LYS A 309 8.34 4.52 -7.12
N GLN A 310 9.61 4.27 -7.39
CA GLN A 310 10.55 5.35 -7.70
C GLN A 310 10.19 5.88 -9.09
N THR A 311 9.70 7.12 -9.17
CA THR A 311 9.25 7.73 -10.41
C THR A 311 9.27 9.25 -10.26
N GLU A 312 9.48 9.94 -11.38
CA GLU A 312 9.32 11.41 -11.48
C GLU A 312 7.87 11.79 -11.80
N GLU A 313 7.04 10.83 -12.21
CA GLU A 313 5.62 11.04 -12.44
C GLU A 313 4.86 11.13 -11.11
N THR A 314 4.31 12.32 -10.84
CA THR A 314 3.49 12.60 -9.65
C THR A 314 2.02 12.28 -9.87
N VAL A 315 1.27 12.04 -8.79
CA VAL A 315 -0.20 11.95 -8.85
C VAL A 315 -0.82 13.21 -9.45
N ILE A 316 -0.18 14.37 -9.26
CA ILE A 316 -0.61 15.67 -9.79
C ILE A 316 -0.72 15.64 -11.31
N ARG A 317 0.33 15.19 -12.02
CA ARG A 317 0.30 15.13 -13.48
C ARG A 317 -0.82 14.24 -14.00
N HIS A 318 -0.94 13.04 -13.44
CA HIS A 318 -1.97 12.08 -13.82
C HIS A 318 -3.39 12.62 -13.56
N TYR A 319 -3.56 13.41 -12.49
CA TYR A 319 -4.83 14.07 -12.20
C TYR A 319 -5.15 15.20 -13.20
N LEU A 320 -4.18 16.10 -13.44
CA LEU A 320 -4.35 17.27 -14.31
C LEU A 320 -4.51 16.92 -15.79
N GLU A 321 -4.03 15.75 -16.24
CA GLU A 321 -4.27 15.24 -17.59
C GLU A 321 -5.74 14.85 -17.83
N GLN A 322 -6.44 14.39 -16.79
CA GLN A 322 -7.81 13.91 -16.89
C GLN A 322 -8.87 14.94 -16.52
N GLU A 323 -8.50 15.97 -15.75
CA GLU A 323 -9.45 16.92 -15.20
C GLU A 323 -8.99 18.37 -15.38
N THR A 324 -9.94 19.25 -15.69
CA THR A 324 -9.65 20.68 -15.91
C THR A 324 -10.36 21.60 -14.94
N GLY A 325 -11.10 21.06 -13.98
CA GLY A 325 -11.79 21.82 -12.93
C GLY A 325 -10.86 22.68 -12.07
N VAL A 326 -11.46 23.68 -11.43
CA VAL A 326 -10.85 24.54 -10.42
C VAL A 326 -11.50 24.17 -9.08
N PHE A 327 -10.70 24.10 -8.02
CA PHE A 327 -11.11 23.67 -6.69
C PHE A 327 -11.04 24.84 -5.71
N ALA A 328 -11.88 24.80 -4.67
CA ALA A 328 -11.82 25.78 -3.59
C ALA A 328 -10.46 25.73 -2.86
N ARG A 329 -9.88 24.53 -2.72
CA ARG A 329 -8.52 24.30 -2.20
C ARG A 329 -7.98 22.96 -2.67
N CYS A 330 -6.68 22.90 -2.92
CA CYS A 330 -5.92 21.70 -3.27
C CYS A 330 -4.97 21.33 -2.13
N LEU A 331 -5.16 20.17 -1.52
CA LEU A 331 -4.28 19.60 -0.52
C LEU A 331 -3.43 18.51 -1.16
N TYR A 332 -2.11 18.65 -1.10
CA TYR A 332 -1.16 17.67 -1.63
C TYR A 332 -0.33 17.06 -0.50
N LEU A 333 -0.50 15.75 -0.27
CA LEU A 333 0.28 15.01 0.72
C LEU A 333 1.40 14.29 0.02
N THR A 334 2.63 14.60 0.41
CA THR A 334 3.84 13.97 -0.14
C THR A 334 4.85 13.70 0.94
N ALA A 335 5.85 12.89 0.62
CA ALA A 335 7.01 12.72 1.50
C ALA A 335 8.24 13.31 0.82
N GLY A 336 9.30 13.56 1.58
CA GLY A 336 10.62 13.95 1.08
C GLY A 336 10.61 15.24 0.26
N GLU A 337 11.22 15.22 -0.92
CA GLU A 337 11.26 16.41 -1.79
C GLU A 337 9.88 16.68 -2.42
N VAL A 338 9.44 17.94 -2.30
CA VAL A 338 8.24 18.43 -2.98
C VAL A 338 8.55 18.58 -4.47
N SER A 339 7.75 17.93 -5.32
CA SER A 339 7.90 18.04 -6.78
C SER A 339 7.58 19.47 -7.25
N SER A 340 8.30 19.93 -8.28
CA SER A 340 7.98 21.17 -9.00
C SER A 340 6.56 21.14 -9.61
N ASP A 341 6.00 19.95 -9.82
CA ASP A 341 4.62 19.79 -10.31
C ASP A 341 3.58 20.39 -9.34
N ALA A 342 3.94 20.61 -8.07
CA ALA A 342 3.05 21.28 -7.13
C ALA A 342 2.72 22.73 -7.54
N GLU A 343 3.59 23.39 -8.32
CA GLU A 343 3.30 24.72 -8.89
C GLU A 343 2.14 24.65 -9.90
N LEU A 344 1.98 23.53 -10.61
CA LEU A 344 0.88 23.33 -11.56
C LEU A 344 -0.50 23.26 -10.86
N LEU A 345 -0.53 22.85 -9.59
CA LEU A 345 -1.77 22.88 -8.80
C LEU A 345 -2.21 24.30 -8.45
N ALA A 346 -1.29 25.27 -8.40
CA ALA A 346 -1.62 26.66 -8.07
C ALA A 346 -2.51 27.31 -9.14
N GLU A 347 -2.48 26.81 -10.38
CA GLU A 347 -3.41 27.21 -11.45
C GLU A 347 -4.85 26.70 -11.21
N ARG A 348 -5.04 25.74 -10.30
CA ARG A 348 -6.32 25.08 -10.03
C ARG A 348 -6.98 25.52 -8.72
N GLY A 349 -6.28 26.26 -7.87
CA GLY A 349 -6.80 26.77 -6.61
C GLY A 349 -5.68 27.00 -5.59
N PRO A 350 -6.00 27.58 -4.41
CA PRO A 350 -5.06 27.67 -3.29
C PRO A 350 -4.49 26.30 -2.95
N VAL A 351 -3.17 26.16 -2.91
CA VAL A 351 -2.49 24.88 -2.64
C VAL A 351 -1.98 24.86 -1.21
N THR A 352 -2.18 23.75 -0.52
CA THR A 352 -1.49 23.44 0.73
C THR A 352 -0.76 22.12 0.59
N ILE A 353 0.53 22.11 0.90
CA ILE A 353 1.39 20.94 0.76
C ILE A 353 1.73 20.46 2.17
N LEU A 354 1.40 19.20 2.48
CA LEU A 354 1.82 18.53 3.69
C LEU A 354 2.93 17.57 3.33
N CYS A 355 4.14 17.82 3.83
CA CYS A 355 5.31 17.05 3.47
C CYS A 355 5.93 16.33 4.68
N CYS A 356 6.02 15.00 4.59
CA CYS A 356 6.62 14.17 5.63
C CYS A 356 8.12 13.92 5.38
N GLY A 357 8.97 14.28 6.35
CA GLY A 357 10.39 13.88 6.39
C GLY A 357 11.29 14.46 5.29
N GLY A 358 10.91 15.59 4.68
CA GLY A 358 11.67 16.25 3.61
C GLY A 358 12.48 17.47 4.06
N GLN A 359 13.27 18.01 3.13
CA GLN A 359 13.78 19.38 3.18
C GLN A 359 13.00 20.19 2.14
N ALA A 360 12.12 21.09 2.58
CA ALA A 360 11.51 22.09 1.71
C ALA A 360 12.12 23.46 2.02
N LEU A 361 12.25 24.30 0.99
CA LEU A 361 12.35 25.75 1.18
C LEU A 361 11.02 26.19 1.80
N ALA A 362 11.04 26.64 3.05
CA ALA A 362 9.86 27.12 3.75
C ALA A 362 9.17 28.22 2.92
N GLY A 363 8.01 27.88 2.33
CA GLY A 363 7.08 28.81 1.70
C GLY A 363 5.79 28.84 2.49
N GLU A 364 4.99 29.90 2.34
CA GLU A 364 3.75 30.13 3.11
C GLU A 364 2.69 29.01 2.99
N SER A 365 2.83 28.10 2.01
CA SER A 365 1.88 27.02 1.71
C SER A 365 2.39 25.60 1.98
N VAL A 366 3.60 25.43 2.54
CA VAL A 366 4.22 24.11 2.77
C VAL A 366 4.39 23.86 4.27
N TYR A 367 3.70 22.84 4.78
CA TYR A 367 3.83 22.39 6.17
C TYR A 367 4.61 21.09 6.22
N MET A 368 5.70 21.12 6.97
CA MET A 368 6.59 19.98 7.17
C MET A 368 6.21 19.26 8.46
N PHE A 369 6.24 17.93 8.42
CA PHE A 369 6.05 17.11 9.61
C PHE A 369 6.96 15.88 9.62
N THR A 370 7.15 15.32 10.81
CA THR A 370 7.97 14.15 11.08
C THR A 370 7.10 12.96 11.50
N PRO A 371 7.49 11.71 11.19
CA PRO A 371 6.68 10.54 11.55
C PRO A 371 6.40 10.39 13.05
N GLU A 372 7.26 10.95 13.89
CA GLU A 372 7.22 10.80 15.35
C GLU A 372 6.34 11.86 16.02
N HIS A 373 6.31 13.09 15.49
CA HIS A 373 5.69 14.25 16.13
C HIS A 373 4.61 14.95 15.27
N TRP A 374 4.16 14.31 14.18
CA TRP A 374 3.19 14.91 13.26
C TRP A 374 1.91 15.39 13.93
N GLN A 375 1.50 14.76 15.04
CA GLN A 375 0.29 15.16 15.78
C GLN A 375 0.43 16.55 16.40
N GLU A 376 1.61 16.88 16.92
CA GLU A 376 1.90 18.18 17.52
C GLU A 376 2.22 19.22 16.45
N GLU A 377 2.96 18.82 15.41
CA GLU A 377 3.39 19.71 14.33
C GLU A 377 2.21 20.14 13.42
N LEU A 378 1.23 19.27 13.22
CA LEU A 378 0.02 19.59 12.45
C LEU A 378 -1.11 20.15 13.32
N ALA A 379 -0.92 20.27 14.64
CA ALA A 379 -1.93 20.83 15.52
C ALA A 379 -2.05 22.36 15.33
N GLY A 380 -3.27 22.83 15.06
CA GLY A 380 -3.54 24.25 14.94
C GLY A 380 -3.19 24.87 13.59
N ILE A 381 -2.83 24.07 12.58
CA ILE A 381 -2.77 24.54 11.20
C ILE A 381 -4.19 24.94 10.77
N SER A 382 -4.32 26.17 10.27
CA SER A 382 -5.51 26.62 9.56
C SER A 382 -5.32 26.34 8.07
N LEU A 383 -6.02 25.32 7.57
CA LEU A 383 -6.15 25.08 6.13
C LEU A 383 -7.08 26.09 5.48
#